data_AF-A0A954W3W3-F1
#
_entry.id   AF-A0A954W3W3-F1
#
_cell.length_a   1.000
_cell.length_b   1.000
_cell.length_c   1.000
_cell.angle_alpha   90.00
_cell.angle_beta   90.00
_cell.angle_gamma   90.00
#
_symmetry.space_group_name_H-M   'P 1'
#
loop_
_entity.id
_entity.type
_entity.pdbx_description
1 polymer ?
#
loop_
_entity_poly.entity_id
_entity_poly.type
_entity_poly.pdbx_seq_one_letter_code
_entity_poly.pdbx_strand_id
1 'polypeptide(L)'
;ASRPAGGAPVSPLDMEEEEELPGRAAPMPRPPVGDPLGNPNPLAPAAIPDFSDDDDEANQPEPVCDLLIASLASDGQSRARRIALLPKWLAPPWKPAENYTFSMLNSKGKVSTELRVLGRNIGGIQYYEQRMLRRAADQLQMDPLVLASPLPLNKLLDETPAAGSPFDLASPERQQAAQRAIDLLTTAIGEHDSAVQRRLRTDSAFQSHLRQPLVAALFNLEFSRIRAMYHQQRFAQALAAGDRLLGQPDLGTRGEAAVHAVVERVLLEPAFEAARAADYETCRTQLDEYLTRYPLKPGARAVQLRDGLIAKAEQLVTRAQANNDPKLLDEAAKIWPRLPDLDGMRRQLQNDYPVLHCGYATLPQNFSPLSIQSLPDRHAVSLMFESLVQWVEDERLGPHYSSQLAAARPGPTARGRHFQLPRCVW
;
A
#
# COMPACT_ATOMS: atom_id res chain seq x y z
N ALA A 1 -11.03 51.68 -11.23
CA ALA A 1 -11.83 51.74 -9.99
C ALA A 1 -11.93 50.32 -9.43
N SER A 2 -10.95 49.87 -8.66
CA SER A 2 -10.85 50.01 -7.19
C SER A 2 -11.38 48.75 -6.48
N ARG A 3 -10.42 47.90 -6.09
CA ARG A 3 -10.56 46.87 -5.05
C ARG A 3 -10.91 47.50 -3.69
N PRO A 4 -11.46 46.70 -2.76
CA PRO A 4 -10.86 46.57 -1.43
C PRO A 4 -10.65 45.07 -1.10
N ALA A 5 -9.55 44.55 -0.57
CA ALA A 5 -8.63 44.97 0.50
C ALA A 5 -9.32 45.13 1.86
N GLY A 6 -9.41 44.02 2.59
CA GLY A 6 -9.71 43.96 4.02
C GLY A 6 -8.72 42.99 4.68
N GLY A 7 -7.92 43.49 5.61
CA GLY A 7 -6.92 42.73 6.34
C GLY A 7 -7.16 42.71 7.85
N ALA A 8 -6.41 41.82 8.50
CA ALA A 8 -6.00 41.76 9.93
C ALA A 8 -7.12 41.47 10.96
N PRO A 9 -6.82 40.83 12.13
CA PRO A 9 -5.53 40.87 12.82
C PRO A 9 -4.95 39.56 13.38
N VAL A 10 -3.65 39.70 13.65
CA VAL A 10 -2.75 38.86 14.44
C VAL A 10 -3.16 38.90 15.92
N SER A 11 -3.02 37.78 16.63
CA SER A 11 -2.95 37.75 18.10
C SER A 11 -1.62 37.11 18.52
N PRO A 12 -0.89 37.72 19.48
CA PRO A 12 0.34 37.19 20.05
C PRO A 12 0.04 36.42 21.34
N LEU A 13 0.68 35.27 21.54
CA LEU A 13 0.80 34.66 22.85
C LEU A 13 2.19 34.02 22.97
N ASP A 14 3.09 34.82 23.53
CA ASP A 14 4.24 34.38 24.29
C ASP A 14 3.76 33.55 25.48
N MET A 15 4.33 32.38 25.71
CA MET A 15 4.62 31.86 27.05
C MET A 15 5.86 30.98 26.96
N GLU A 16 6.95 31.55 27.47
CA GLU A 16 8.17 30.87 27.88
C GLU A 16 7.87 30.07 29.15
N GLU A 17 8.15 28.77 29.16
CA GLU A 17 8.32 28.00 30.39
C GLU A 17 9.70 27.34 30.35
N GLU A 18 10.61 27.94 31.11
CA GLU A 18 11.87 27.35 31.57
C GLU A 18 11.53 26.25 32.59
N GLU A 19 11.92 25.00 32.33
CA GLU A 19 11.98 23.96 33.36
C GLU A 19 13.43 23.53 33.62
N GLU A 20 13.74 23.56 34.92
CA GLU A 20 15.02 23.37 35.55
C GLU A 20 15.57 21.95 35.41
N LEU A 21 16.88 21.85 35.16
CA LEU A 21 17.67 20.64 35.30
C LEU A 21 18.09 20.43 36.76
N PRO A 22 17.96 19.21 37.30
CA PRO A 22 18.82 18.79 38.40
C PRO A 22 19.59 17.50 38.09
N GLY A 23 20.81 17.42 38.61
CA GLY A 23 21.35 16.14 39.09
C GLY A 23 22.61 15.63 38.41
N ARG A 24 23.75 16.24 38.76
CA ARG A 24 25.08 15.63 38.69
C ARG A 24 25.14 14.43 39.64
N ALA A 25 25.51 13.24 39.17
CA ALA A 25 25.88 12.10 40.01
C ALA A 25 27.18 11.44 39.54
N ALA A 26 27.99 11.03 40.51
CA ALA A 26 29.39 10.64 40.43
C ALA A 26 29.63 9.22 39.88
N PRO A 27 30.88 8.87 39.49
CA PRO A 27 31.22 7.60 38.83
C PRO A 27 31.69 6.55 39.83
N MET A 28 31.37 5.26 39.62
CA MET A 28 32.07 4.05 40.12
C MET A 28 31.36 2.77 39.60
N PRO A 29 31.93 1.55 39.70
CA PRO A 29 33.30 1.10 39.47
C PRO A 29 33.36 -0.08 38.44
N ARG A 30 34.57 -0.42 37.95
CA ARG A 30 34.81 -1.58 37.07
C ARG A 30 34.76 -2.91 37.83
N PRO A 31 34.25 -4.00 37.23
CA PRO A 31 34.54 -5.37 37.67
C PRO A 31 35.59 -6.07 36.79
N PRO A 32 36.12 -7.24 37.24
CA PRO A 32 37.48 -7.68 36.94
C PRO A 32 37.61 -8.59 35.73
N VAL A 33 38.86 -8.68 35.27
CA VAL A 33 39.42 -9.61 34.29
C VAL A 33 39.38 -11.04 34.82
N GLY A 34 38.94 -11.98 33.98
CA GLY A 34 39.04 -13.43 34.20
C GLY A 34 39.26 -14.13 32.86
N ASP A 35 40.28 -14.99 32.84
CA ASP A 35 40.99 -15.56 31.69
C ASP A 35 40.49 -17.01 31.37
N PRO A 36 41.09 -17.79 30.44
CA PRO A 36 40.42 -18.45 29.33
C PRO A 36 40.27 -19.97 29.47
N LEU A 37 39.62 -20.62 28.47
CA LEU A 37 39.70 -22.03 27.98
C LEU A 37 38.38 -22.25 27.20
N GLY A 38 38.31 -22.61 25.92
CA GLY A 38 39.08 -23.55 25.13
C GLY A 38 38.15 -24.68 24.68
N ASN A 39 37.55 -24.58 23.48
CA ASN A 39 37.12 -25.73 22.68
C ASN A 39 36.77 -25.33 21.23
N PRO A 40 37.13 -26.13 20.21
CA PRO A 40 37.07 -25.75 18.80
C PRO A 40 35.71 -26.12 18.17
N ASN A 41 35.12 -25.21 17.41
CA ASN A 41 34.02 -25.49 16.47
C ASN A 41 34.10 -24.53 15.26
N PRO A 42 33.39 -24.80 14.15
CA PRO A 42 33.89 -24.65 12.79
C PRO A 42 33.79 -23.19 12.29
N LEU A 43 34.80 -22.78 11.50
CA LEU A 43 34.88 -21.56 10.67
C LEU A 43 33.76 -20.53 10.88
N ALA A 44 33.91 -19.72 11.94
CA ALA A 44 33.12 -18.51 12.14
C ALA A 44 33.38 -17.48 11.02
N PRO A 45 32.39 -16.67 10.62
CA PRO A 45 32.62 -15.55 9.72
C PRO A 45 33.69 -14.62 10.32
N ALA A 46 34.68 -14.24 9.51
CA ALA A 46 35.77 -13.36 9.94
C ALA A 46 35.21 -12.10 10.61
N ALA A 47 35.66 -11.84 11.84
CA ALA A 47 35.32 -10.62 12.58
C ALA A 47 35.64 -9.39 11.71
N ILE A 48 34.69 -8.46 11.64
CA ILE A 48 34.84 -7.20 10.91
C ILE A 48 36.00 -6.44 11.57
N PRO A 49 37.04 -6.01 10.82
CA PRO A 49 38.11 -5.21 11.40
C PRO A 49 37.55 -3.91 11.96
N ASP A 50 37.94 -3.60 13.20
CA ASP A 50 37.59 -2.38 13.91
C ASP A 50 38.33 -1.18 13.28
N PHE A 51 37.61 -0.08 13.01
CA PHE A 51 38.10 1.11 12.29
C PHE A 51 38.25 2.31 13.26
N SER A 52 38.98 2.14 14.36
CA SER A 52 38.87 3.01 15.54
C SER A 52 39.85 4.21 15.64
N ASP A 53 40.47 4.70 14.55
CA ASP A 53 41.53 5.72 14.67
C ASP A 53 41.21 7.17 14.22
N ASP A 54 39.97 7.55 13.84
CA ASP A 54 39.64 8.96 13.53
C ASP A 54 38.19 9.33 13.95
N ASP A 55 38.01 9.84 15.17
CA ASP A 55 36.69 10.20 15.73
C ASP A 55 35.97 11.36 14.98
N ASP A 56 36.69 12.15 14.17
CA ASP A 56 36.12 13.23 13.34
C ASP A 56 35.53 12.73 12.00
N GLU A 57 35.78 11.48 11.59
CA GLU A 57 35.18 10.88 10.38
C GLU A 57 33.74 10.37 10.59
N ALA A 58 33.27 10.23 11.83
CA ALA A 58 32.01 9.57 12.15
C ALA A 58 30.74 10.27 11.60
N ASN A 59 30.82 11.57 11.28
CA ASN A 59 29.69 12.37 10.80
C ASN A 59 29.64 12.59 9.28
N GLN A 60 30.63 12.13 8.52
CA GLN A 60 30.57 12.27 7.06
C GLN A 60 29.72 11.15 6.45
N PRO A 61 28.84 11.47 5.46
CA PRO A 61 28.07 10.45 4.77
C PRO A 61 29.04 9.45 4.12
N GLU A 62 28.85 8.17 4.44
CA GLU A 62 29.70 7.11 3.96
C GLU A 62 29.68 7.10 2.41
N PRO A 63 30.84 7.07 1.73
CA PRO A 63 30.88 7.10 0.27
C PRO A 63 30.20 5.85 -0.31
N VAL A 64 29.40 6.04 -1.36
CA VAL A 64 28.73 4.95 -2.10
C VAL A 64 29.79 4.11 -2.83
N CYS A 65 30.22 3.03 -2.19
CA CYS A 65 31.30 2.16 -2.65
C CYS A 65 31.13 0.71 -2.19
N ASP A 66 31.80 -0.23 -2.86
CA ASP A 66 31.90 -1.61 -2.41
C ASP A 66 33.15 -1.77 -1.52
N LEU A 67 33.14 -2.72 -0.59
CA LEU A 67 34.32 -3.08 0.19
C LEU A 67 34.88 -4.43 -0.25
N LEU A 68 36.13 -4.44 -0.69
CA LEU A 68 36.90 -5.66 -0.94
C LEU A 68 37.58 -6.09 0.36
N ILE A 69 37.32 -7.33 0.79
CA ILE A 69 38.05 -7.96 1.89
C ILE A 69 39.10 -8.88 1.28
N ALA A 70 40.37 -8.55 1.43
CA ALA A 70 41.47 -9.33 0.85
C ALA A 70 42.73 -9.35 1.73
N SER A 71 43.49 -10.45 1.65
CA SER A 71 44.82 -10.58 2.24
C SER A 71 45.88 -10.16 1.22
N LEU A 72 46.42 -8.94 1.38
CA LEU A 72 47.36 -8.35 0.41
C LEU A 72 48.83 -8.51 0.78
N ALA A 73 49.14 -8.77 2.05
CA ALA A 73 50.50 -8.90 2.55
C ALA A 73 50.85 -10.36 2.85
N SER A 74 52.15 -10.63 2.95
CA SER A 74 52.69 -11.94 3.36
C SER A 74 52.32 -12.32 4.79
N ASP A 75 51.78 -11.39 5.57
CA ASP A 75 51.31 -11.59 6.94
C ASP A 75 49.98 -12.38 7.04
N GLY A 76 49.29 -12.59 5.92
CA GLY A 76 48.01 -13.30 5.88
C GLY A 76 46.84 -12.51 6.48
N GLN A 77 47.02 -11.24 6.84
CA GLN A 77 45.96 -10.45 7.46
C GLN A 77 44.99 -9.93 6.40
N SER A 78 43.70 -10.24 6.59
CA SER A 78 42.63 -9.70 5.77
C SER A 78 42.38 -8.23 6.10
N ARG A 79 42.38 -7.37 5.07
CA ARG A 79 42.06 -5.94 5.21
C ARG A 79 40.92 -5.57 4.28
N ALA A 80 40.02 -4.71 4.77
CA ALA A 80 38.97 -4.11 3.95
C ALA A 80 39.53 -2.92 3.14
N ARG A 81 39.05 -2.78 1.90
CA ARG A 81 39.50 -1.77 0.95
C ARG A 81 38.29 -1.20 0.20
N ARG A 82 38.15 0.13 0.17
CA ARG A 82 37.09 0.83 -0.58
C ARG A 82 37.39 0.74 -2.09
N ILE A 83 36.46 0.18 -2.84
CA ILE A 83 36.56 0.02 -4.29
C ILE A 83 35.35 0.65 -4.99
N ALA A 84 35.53 1.04 -6.25
CA ALA A 84 34.43 1.53 -7.08
C ALA A 84 33.34 0.46 -7.23
N LEU A 85 32.10 0.91 -7.46
CA LEU A 85 30.97 0.01 -7.68
C LEU A 85 31.26 -0.95 -8.85
N LEU A 86 31.06 -2.23 -8.60
CA LEU A 86 31.36 -3.28 -9.57
C LEU A 86 30.26 -3.39 -10.63
N PRO A 87 30.61 -3.39 -11.93
CA PRO A 87 29.64 -3.51 -13.02
C PRO A 87 29.03 -4.90 -13.15
N LYS A 88 29.77 -5.95 -12.72
CA LYS A 88 29.34 -7.34 -12.75
C LYS A 88 29.24 -7.90 -11.34
N TRP A 89 28.26 -8.77 -11.13
CA TRP A 89 28.12 -9.47 -9.86
C TRP A 89 29.28 -10.45 -9.70
N LEU A 90 29.92 -10.42 -8.54
CA LEU A 90 31.08 -11.25 -8.20
C LEU A 90 30.80 -11.93 -6.86
N ALA A 91 30.51 -13.22 -6.91
CA ALA A 91 30.25 -14.03 -5.74
C ALA A 91 31.23 -15.21 -5.67
N PRO A 92 31.55 -15.71 -4.45
CA PRO A 92 32.32 -16.94 -4.30
C PRO A 92 31.59 -18.13 -4.97
N PRO A 93 32.33 -19.16 -5.42
CA PRO A 93 33.76 -19.37 -5.20
C PRO A 93 34.68 -18.59 -6.14
N TRP A 94 35.77 -18.03 -5.59
CA TRP A 94 36.82 -17.33 -6.34
C TRP A 94 37.75 -18.34 -7.01
N LYS A 95 38.18 -18.09 -8.26
CA LYS A 95 39.17 -18.96 -8.92
C LYS A 95 40.57 -18.66 -8.34
N PRO A 96 41.23 -19.60 -7.65
CA PRO A 96 42.43 -19.31 -6.87
C PRO A 96 43.59 -18.67 -7.65
N ALA A 97 43.76 -19.07 -8.90
CA ALA A 97 44.85 -18.63 -9.79
C ALA A 97 44.48 -17.44 -10.70
N GLU A 98 43.23 -16.96 -10.68
CA GLU A 98 42.78 -15.84 -11.50
C GLU A 98 43.11 -14.51 -10.80
N ASN A 99 43.60 -13.52 -11.56
CA ASN A 99 43.81 -12.16 -11.08
C ASN A 99 42.56 -11.32 -11.31
N TYR A 100 42.03 -10.73 -10.24
CA TYR A 100 40.93 -9.78 -10.28
C TYR A 100 41.47 -8.36 -10.11
N THR A 101 40.92 -7.41 -10.87
CA THR A 101 41.36 -6.01 -10.83
C THR A 101 40.23 -5.14 -10.29
N PHE A 102 40.54 -4.27 -9.34
CA PHE A 102 39.59 -3.39 -8.66
C PHE A 102 40.09 -1.96 -8.68
N SER A 103 39.19 -1.00 -8.96
CA SER A 103 39.52 0.43 -8.89
C SER A 103 39.36 0.92 -7.46
N MET A 104 40.47 1.25 -6.80
CA MET A 104 40.50 1.72 -5.42
C MET A 104 39.99 3.16 -5.31
N LEU A 105 39.19 3.43 -4.28
CA LEU A 105 38.74 4.78 -3.94
C LEU A 105 39.53 5.33 -2.76
N ASN A 106 39.89 6.61 -2.83
CA ASN A 106 40.42 7.34 -1.67
C ASN A 106 39.31 7.80 -0.71
N SER A 107 39.67 8.45 0.39
CA SER A 107 38.71 9.00 1.36
C SER A 107 37.69 9.97 0.75
N LYS A 108 38.07 10.65 -0.36
CA LYS A 108 37.20 11.56 -1.11
C LYS A 108 36.35 10.88 -2.18
N GLY A 109 36.32 9.53 -2.23
CA GLY A 109 35.55 8.76 -3.21
C GLY A 109 36.08 8.86 -4.65
N LYS A 110 37.29 9.38 -4.87
CA LYS A 110 37.93 9.44 -6.20
C LYS A 110 38.75 8.19 -6.44
N VAL A 111 38.72 7.69 -7.68
CA VAL A 111 39.58 6.58 -8.11
C VAL A 111 41.04 7.00 -7.96
N SER A 112 41.79 6.25 -7.17
CA SER A 112 43.20 6.55 -6.85
C SER A 112 44.16 5.65 -7.60
N THR A 113 43.94 4.33 -7.53
CA THR A 113 44.85 3.31 -8.06
C THR A 113 44.08 2.04 -8.45
N GLU A 114 44.65 1.22 -9.33
CA GLU A 114 44.14 -0.14 -9.59
C GLU A 114 44.81 -1.14 -8.65
N LEU A 115 44.00 -1.98 -8.01
CA LEU A 115 44.45 -3.07 -7.14
C LEU A 115 44.23 -4.41 -7.86
N ARG A 116 45.32 -5.18 -8.04
CA ARG A 116 45.26 -6.54 -8.58
C ARG A 116 45.39 -7.55 -7.45
N VAL A 117 44.43 -8.47 -7.33
CA VAL A 117 44.37 -9.46 -6.27
C VAL A 117 44.11 -10.84 -6.86
N LEU A 118 44.92 -11.83 -6.47
CA LEU A 118 44.66 -13.24 -6.82
C LEU A 118 43.39 -13.72 -6.12
N GLY A 119 42.57 -14.53 -6.79
CA GLY A 119 41.32 -15.03 -6.23
C GLY A 119 41.46 -15.74 -4.88
N ARG A 120 42.57 -16.45 -4.65
CA ARG A 120 42.87 -17.11 -3.36
C ARG A 120 43.05 -16.13 -2.19
N ASN A 121 43.34 -14.87 -2.48
CA ASN A 121 43.54 -13.82 -1.48
C ASN A 121 42.26 -13.02 -1.21
N ILE A 122 41.18 -13.26 -1.97
CA ILE A 122 39.90 -12.56 -1.79
C ILE A 122 39.09 -13.31 -0.73
N GLY A 123 38.89 -12.68 0.43
CA GLY A 123 38.00 -13.19 1.47
C GLY A 123 36.53 -12.95 1.13
N GLY A 124 36.21 -11.85 0.46
CA GLY A 124 34.85 -11.54 0.02
C GLY A 124 34.69 -10.11 -0.48
N ILE A 125 33.48 -9.80 -0.94
CA ILE A 125 33.07 -8.44 -1.32
C ILE A 125 31.83 -8.12 -0.51
N GLN A 126 31.86 -7.00 0.21
CA GLN A 126 30.68 -6.45 0.87
C GLN A 126 30.13 -5.32 0.01
N TYR A 127 29.03 -5.60 -0.65
CA TYR A 127 28.35 -4.61 -1.49
C TYR A 127 27.73 -3.50 -0.66
N TYR A 128 27.74 -2.27 -1.17
CA TYR A 128 27.13 -1.10 -0.52
C TYR A 128 25.73 -1.42 0.02
N GLU A 129 24.88 -2.02 -0.81
CA GLU A 129 23.50 -2.36 -0.53
C GLU A 129 23.37 -3.33 0.66
N GLN A 130 24.22 -4.38 0.72
CA GLN A 130 24.25 -5.31 1.85
C GLN A 130 24.68 -4.64 3.14
N ARG A 131 25.63 -3.70 3.06
CA ARG A 131 26.09 -2.95 4.24
C ARG A 131 25.00 -2.03 4.76
N MET A 132 24.28 -1.35 3.87
CA MET A 132 23.13 -0.52 4.27
C MET A 132 22.00 -1.35 4.90
N LEU A 133 21.70 -2.53 4.34
CA LEU A 133 20.74 -3.46 4.94
C LEU A 133 21.16 -3.89 6.34
N ARG A 134 22.44 -4.24 6.54
CA ARG A 134 22.99 -4.60 7.86
C ARG A 134 22.88 -3.43 8.83
N ARG A 135 23.31 -2.23 8.44
CA ARG A 135 23.19 -1.04 9.29
C ARG A 135 21.75 -0.74 9.68
N ALA A 136 20.80 -0.88 8.74
CA ALA A 136 19.37 -0.74 9.03
C ALA A 136 18.87 -1.81 10.02
N ALA A 137 19.35 -3.06 9.90
CA ALA A 137 19.05 -4.13 10.82
C ALA A 137 19.68 -3.89 12.22
N ASP A 138 20.89 -3.35 12.28
CA ASP A 138 21.60 -3.00 13.52
C ASP A 138 20.87 -1.89 14.29
N GLN A 139 20.32 -0.88 13.59
CA GLN A 139 19.46 0.15 14.20
C GLN A 139 18.27 -0.48 14.95
N LEU A 140 17.79 -1.60 14.44
CA LEU A 140 16.63 -2.33 14.96
C LEU A 140 17.02 -3.54 15.82
N GLN A 141 18.32 -3.76 16.06
CA GLN A 141 18.84 -4.92 16.80
C GLN A 141 18.26 -6.25 16.28
N MET A 142 18.22 -6.42 14.96
CA MET A 142 17.68 -7.61 14.31
C MET A 142 18.65 -8.18 13.28
N ASP A 143 18.45 -9.45 12.94
CA ASP A 143 19.22 -10.07 11.87
C ASP A 143 18.78 -9.49 10.49
N PRO A 144 19.73 -9.15 9.61
CA PRO A 144 19.42 -8.57 8.29
C PRO A 144 18.60 -9.49 7.38
N LEU A 145 18.74 -10.81 7.52
CA LEU A 145 17.93 -11.77 6.79
C LEU A 145 16.50 -11.77 7.30
N VAL A 146 16.28 -11.59 8.61
CA VAL A 146 14.93 -11.45 9.19
C VAL A 146 14.27 -10.18 8.67
N LEU A 147 15.00 -9.07 8.63
CA LEU A 147 14.50 -7.79 8.11
C LEU A 147 14.08 -7.89 6.64
N ALA A 148 14.89 -8.54 5.81
CA ALA A 148 14.62 -8.70 4.38
C ALA A 148 13.70 -9.88 4.03
N SER A 149 13.38 -10.76 4.98
CA SER A 149 12.55 -11.93 4.72
C SER A 149 11.10 -11.51 4.47
N PRO A 150 10.44 -12.01 3.41
CA PRO A 150 9.06 -11.66 3.13
C PRO A 150 8.16 -12.15 4.25
N LEU A 151 7.49 -11.20 4.93
CA LEU A 151 6.61 -11.53 6.05
C LEU A 151 5.49 -12.49 5.60
N PRO A 152 5.29 -13.64 6.27
CA PRO A 152 4.22 -14.59 5.92
C PRO A 152 2.86 -13.91 6.07
N LEU A 153 2.04 -13.94 5.01
CA LEU A 153 0.77 -13.21 4.92
C LEU A 153 -0.15 -13.50 6.12
N ASN A 154 -0.18 -14.76 6.57
CA ASN A 154 -0.99 -15.17 7.71
C ASN A 154 -0.58 -14.43 9.01
N LYS A 155 0.73 -14.27 9.27
CA LYS A 155 1.21 -13.51 10.44
C LYS A 155 1.02 -11.99 10.31
N LEU A 156 0.80 -11.50 9.08
CA LEU A 156 0.49 -10.08 8.87
C LEU A 156 -0.93 -9.75 9.30
N LEU A 157 -1.84 -10.74 9.24
CA LEU A 157 -3.24 -10.57 9.56
C LEU A 157 -3.58 -10.84 11.04
N ASP A 158 -2.68 -11.49 11.79
CA ASP A 158 -2.90 -11.76 13.22
C ASP A 158 -2.96 -10.46 14.04
N GLU A 159 -3.90 -10.42 14.99
CA GLU A 159 -4.50 -9.20 15.57
C GLU A 159 -3.63 -8.39 16.51
N THR A 160 -2.48 -8.92 16.94
CA THR A 160 -1.52 -8.17 17.73
C THR A 160 -0.12 -8.65 17.34
N PRO A 161 0.82 -7.74 17.01
CA PRO A 161 2.21 -8.15 16.98
C PRO A 161 2.51 -8.77 18.34
N ALA A 162 2.88 -10.06 18.35
CA ALA A 162 3.25 -10.73 19.60
C ALA A 162 4.29 -9.85 20.30
N ALA A 163 4.10 -9.58 21.59
CA ALA A 163 5.06 -8.79 22.36
C ALA A 163 6.46 -9.40 22.18
N GLY A 164 7.42 -8.58 21.73
CA GLY A 164 8.76 -9.05 21.35
C GLY A 164 8.92 -9.46 19.88
N SER A 165 7.92 -9.22 19.02
CA SER A 165 8.10 -9.27 17.58
C SER A 165 9.24 -8.32 17.17
N PRO A 166 10.15 -8.73 16.28
CA PRO A 166 11.24 -7.85 15.81
C PRO A 166 10.70 -6.58 15.12
N PHE A 167 9.43 -6.59 14.73
CA PHE A 167 8.71 -5.47 14.10
C PHE A 167 7.76 -4.72 15.06
N ASP A 168 7.90 -4.93 16.38
CA ASP A 168 7.15 -4.15 17.36
C ASP A 168 7.68 -2.71 17.43
N LEU A 169 6.88 -1.77 16.93
CA LEU A 169 7.16 -0.33 16.92
C LEU A 169 6.34 0.41 17.98
N ALA A 170 5.95 -0.26 19.07
CA ALA A 170 5.19 0.37 20.15
C ALA A 170 5.99 1.47 20.87
N SER A 171 7.30 1.29 21.09
CA SER A 171 8.12 2.28 21.79
C SER A 171 8.56 3.44 20.89
N PRO A 172 8.65 4.68 21.40
CA PRO A 172 9.08 5.84 20.62
C PRO A 172 10.53 5.70 20.13
N GLU A 173 11.41 5.09 20.93
CA GLU A 173 12.79 4.79 20.53
C GLU A 173 12.84 3.84 19.33
N ARG A 174 12.02 2.78 19.33
CA ARG A 174 11.89 1.85 18.21
C ARG A 174 11.32 2.53 16.97
N GLN A 175 10.37 3.45 17.12
CA GLN A 175 9.85 4.24 16.00
C GLN A 175 10.92 5.14 15.38
N GLN A 176 11.74 5.80 16.20
CA GLN A 176 12.86 6.61 15.71
C GLN A 176 13.91 5.73 15.01
N ALA A 177 14.26 4.59 15.60
CA ALA A 177 15.18 3.63 14.98
C ALA A 177 14.64 3.10 13.65
N ALA A 178 13.34 2.79 13.57
CA ALA A 178 12.69 2.38 12.34
C ALA A 178 12.67 3.49 11.29
N GLN A 179 12.47 4.76 11.69
CA GLN A 179 12.54 5.87 10.76
C GLN A 179 13.97 6.01 10.18
N ARG A 180 15.00 5.95 11.03
CA ARG A 180 16.40 5.96 10.56
C ARG A 180 16.70 4.79 9.61
N ALA A 181 16.19 3.60 9.92
CA ALA A 181 16.33 2.42 9.06
C ALA A 181 15.61 2.60 7.72
N ILE A 182 14.39 3.16 7.71
CA ILE A 182 13.64 3.50 6.50
C ILE A 182 14.45 4.48 5.64
N ASP A 183 14.94 5.56 6.23
CA ASP A 183 15.72 6.58 5.51
C ASP A 183 16.98 5.96 4.88
N LEU A 184 17.71 5.13 5.62
CA LEU A 184 18.88 4.39 5.12
C LEU A 184 18.52 3.47 3.94
N LEU A 185 17.45 2.69 4.06
CA LEU A 185 17.01 1.76 3.01
C LEU A 185 16.53 2.50 1.77
N THR A 186 15.77 3.59 1.93
CA THR A 186 15.31 4.43 0.82
C THR A 186 16.49 5.06 0.08
N THR A 187 17.48 5.61 0.80
CA THR A 187 18.72 6.11 0.19
C THR A 187 19.48 5.00 -0.53
N ALA A 188 19.62 3.82 0.07
CA ALA A 188 20.32 2.70 -0.54
C ALA A 188 19.66 2.22 -1.85
N ILE A 189 18.32 2.14 -1.88
CA ILE A 189 17.56 1.80 -3.10
C ILE A 189 17.75 2.87 -4.17
N GLY A 190 17.65 4.16 -3.79
CA GLY A 190 17.87 5.26 -4.73
C GLY A 190 19.26 5.27 -5.35
N GLU A 191 20.29 5.02 -4.54
CA GLU A 191 21.68 4.91 -5.03
C GLU A 191 21.90 3.69 -5.92
N HIS A 192 21.28 2.56 -5.59
CA HIS A 192 21.29 1.36 -6.43
C HIS A 192 20.67 1.65 -7.81
N ASP A 193 19.48 2.22 -7.83
CA ASP A 193 18.76 2.55 -9.08
C ASP A 193 19.53 3.56 -9.92
N SER A 194 20.13 4.55 -9.26
CA SER A 194 21.05 5.51 -9.90
C SER A 194 22.31 4.83 -10.47
N ALA A 195 22.88 3.85 -9.77
CA ALA A 195 24.03 3.09 -10.25
C ALA A 195 23.68 2.21 -11.47
N VAL A 196 22.49 1.60 -11.48
CA VAL A 196 21.97 0.86 -12.65
C VAL A 196 21.79 1.78 -13.84
N GLN A 197 21.16 2.95 -13.67
CA GLN A 197 20.97 3.95 -14.74
C GLN A 197 22.31 4.44 -15.31
N ARG A 198 23.33 4.63 -14.46
CA ARG A 198 24.70 5.00 -14.85
C ARG A 198 25.51 3.83 -15.43
N ARG A 199 24.92 2.63 -15.56
CA ARG A 199 25.58 1.39 -16.01
C ARG A 199 26.76 0.97 -15.14
N LEU A 200 26.78 1.38 -13.88
CA LEU A 200 27.74 0.92 -12.86
C LEU A 200 27.33 -0.41 -12.25
N ARG A 201 26.07 -0.84 -12.43
CA ARG A 201 25.53 -2.17 -12.11
C ARG A 201 24.82 -2.68 -13.36
N THR A 202 25.41 -3.64 -14.06
CA THR A 202 24.87 -4.14 -15.34
C THR A 202 24.27 -5.54 -15.26
N ASP A 203 24.65 -6.30 -14.24
CA ASP A 203 24.22 -7.68 -14.06
C ASP A 203 22.84 -7.77 -13.38
N SER A 204 21.95 -8.63 -13.88
CA SER A 204 20.63 -8.85 -13.30
C SER A 204 20.71 -9.49 -11.90
N ALA A 205 21.82 -10.15 -11.57
CA ALA A 205 22.08 -10.68 -10.23
C ALA A 205 22.07 -9.57 -9.15
N PHE A 206 22.41 -8.33 -9.49
CA PHE A 206 22.31 -7.20 -8.57
C PHE A 206 20.86 -6.93 -8.15
N GLN A 207 19.91 -7.06 -9.09
CA GLN A 207 18.50 -6.88 -8.81
C GLN A 207 18.01 -7.93 -7.79
N SER A 208 18.29 -9.21 -8.04
CA SER A 208 17.80 -10.31 -7.20
C SER A 208 18.49 -10.40 -5.84
N HIS A 209 19.81 -10.20 -5.78
CA HIS A 209 20.59 -10.43 -4.56
C HIS A 209 20.79 -9.19 -3.69
N LEU A 210 20.70 -7.98 -4.26
CA LEU A 210 20.92 -6.75 -3.50
C LEU A 210 19.63 -5.91 -3.39
N ARG A 211 19.01 -5.59 -4.53
CA ARG A 211 17.88 -4.65 -4.54
C ARG A 211 16.62 -5.25 -3.92
N GLN A 212 16.24 -6.46 -4.32
CA GLN A 212 15.02 -7.10 -3.82
C GLN A 212 15.00 -7.26 -2.29
N PRO A 213 16.10 -7.69 -1.62
CA PRO A 213 16.18 -7.68 -0.16
C PRO A 213 15.99 -6.30 0.48
N LEU A 214 16.53 -5.24 -0.11
CA LEU A 214 16.33 -3.86 0.38
C LEU A 214 14.87 -3.43 0.27
N VAL A 215 14.23 -3.69 -0.88
CA VAL A 215 12.82 -3.36 -1.10
C VAL A 215 11.92 -4.15 -0.16
N ALA A 216 12.20 -5.44 0.05
CA ALA A 216 11.47 -6.28 0.99
C ALA A 216 11.63 -5.77 2.44
N ALA A 217 12.84 -5.39 2.85
CA ALA A 217 13.11 -4.77 4.15
C ALA A 217 12.35 -3.46 4.35
N LEU A 218 12.40 -2.56 3.36
CA LEU A 218 11.68 -1.28 3.40
C LEU A 218 10.17 -1.51 3.51
N PHE A 219 9.62 -2.41 2.68
CA PHE A 219 8.21 -2.79 2.74
C PHE A 219 7.83 -3.31 4.13
N ASN A 220 8.62 -4.24 4.69
CA ASN A 220 8.34 -4.81 6.01
C ASN A 220 8.29 -3.74 7.11
N LEU A 221 9.20 -2.75 7.08
CA LEU A 221 9.22 -1.66 8.07
C LEU A 221 8.05 -0.70 7.89
N GLU A 222 7.79 -0.26 6.66
CA GLU A 222 6.66 0.63 6.37
C GLU A 222 5.32 -0.03 6.72
N PHE A 223 5.16 -1.30 6.37
CA PHE A 223 3.98 -2.08 6.73
C PHE A 223 3.82 -2.21 8.25
N SER A 224 4.91 -2.46 8.98
CA SER A 224 4.90 -2.53 10.44
C SER A 224 4.53 -1.18 11.06
N ARG A 225 4.96 -0.08 10.46
CA ARG A 225 4.60 1.28 10.88
C ARG A 225 3.11 1.56 10.69
N ILE A 226 2.52 1.14 9.57
CA ILE A 226 1.07 1.21 9.33
C ILE A 226 0.31 0.42 10.40
N ARG A 227 0.75 -0.81 10.72
CA ARG A 227 0.14 -1.62 11.79
C ARG A 227 0.26 -0.96 13.17
N ALA A 228 1.42 -0.39 13.50
CA ALA A 228 1.60 0.32 14.76
C ALA A 228 0.65 1.52 14.88
N MET A 229 0.49 2.31 13.81
CA MET A 229 -0.48 3.42 13.77
C MET A 229 -1.92 2.92 13.95
N TYR A 230 -2.26 1.77 13.34
CA TYR A 230 -3.57 1.14 13.52
C TYR A 230 -3.82 0.74 14.98
N HIS A 231 -2.87 0.09 15.64
CA HIS A 231 -2.99 -0.28 17.06
C HIS A 231 -3.07 0.93 17.99
N GLN A 232 -2.41 2.04 17.64
CA GLN A 232 -2.51 3.32 18.35
C GLN A 232 -3.80 4.09 18.03
N GLN A 233 -4.75 3.50 17.30
CA GLN A 233 -6.00 4.13 16.85
C GLN A 233 -5.80 5.40 16.00
N ARG A 234 -4.62 5.56 15.38
CA ARG A 234 -4.29 6.68 14.47
C ARG A 234 -4.74 6.35 13.04
N PHE A 235 -6.01 6.01 12.87
CA PHE A 235 -6.56 5.43 11.63
C PHE A 235 -6.32 6.31 10.39
N ALA A 236 -6.56 7.62 10.48
CA ALA A 236 -6.34 8.53 9.36
C ALA A 236 -4.89 8.51 8.85
N GLN A 237 -3.91 8.40 9.76
CA GLN A 237 -2.50 8.36 9.39
C GLN A 237 -2.09 6.99 8.84
N ALA A 238 -2.63 5.90 9.42
CA ALA A 238 -2.45 4.55 8.92
C ALA A 238 -2.96 4.41 7.48
N LEU A 239 -4.13 4.99 7.17
CA LEU A 239 -4.72 4.99 5.83
C LEU A 239 -3.86 5.78 4.84
N ALA A 240 -3.47 7.01 5.19
CA ALA A 240 -2.61 7.82 4.32
C ALA A 240 -1.24 7.18 4.08
N ALA A 241 -0.69 6.44 5.05
CA ALA A 241 0.51 5.64 4.87
C ALA A 241 0.25 4.40 3.99
N GLY A 242 -0.88 3.71 4.16
CA GLY A 242 -1.32 2.60 3.34
C GLY A 242 -1.49 2.96 1.87
N ASP A 243 -2.16 4.07 1.55
CA ASP A 243 -2.33 4.51 0.16
C ASP A 243 -1.00 4.90 -0.49
N ARG A 244 -0.10 5.56 0.26
CA ARG A 244 1.25 5.88 -0.23
C ARG A 244 2.03 4.61 -0.56
N LEU A 245 1.91 3.57 0.28
CA LEU A 245 2.56 2.29 0.05
C LEU A 245 1.96 1.57 -1.16
N LEU A 246 0.62 1.55 -1.30
CA LEU A 246 -0.09 0.99 -2.47
C LEU A 246 0.25 1.70 -3.79
N GLY A 247 0.62 2.99 -3.74
CA GLY A 247 1.06 3.75 -4.90
C GLY A 247 2.48 3.43 -5.39
N GLN A 248 3.26 2.63 -4.65
CA GLN A 248 4.63 2.31 -5.05
C GLN A 248 4.65 1.26 -6.18
N PRO A 249 5.35 1.50 -7.30
CA PRO A 249 5.34 0.60 -8.47
C PRO A 249 6.02 -0.75 -8.21
N ASP A 250 6.91 -0.81 -7.23
CA ASP A 250 7.66 -2.01 -6.86
C ASP A 250 6.91 -2.90 -5.87
N LEU A 251 5.70 -2.51 -5.47
CA LEU A 251 4.87 -3.28 -4.57
C LEU A 251 4.33 -4.51 -5.31
N GLY A 252 5.04 -5.63 -5.21
CA GLY A 252 4.56 -6.88 -5.82
C GLY A 252 3.17 -7.29 -5.30
N THR A 253 2.47 -8.15 -6.03
CA THR A 253 1.07 -8.56 -5.75
C THR A 253 0.83 -9.03 -4.31
N ARG A 254 1.83 -9.68 -3.69
CA ARG A 254 1.76 -10.11 -2.29
C ARG A 254 1.80 -8.93 -1.32
N GLY A 255 2.63 -7.92 -1.60
CA GLY A 255 2.70 -6.69 -0.81
C GLY A 255 1.41 -5.89 -0.92
N GLU A 256 0.89 -5.73 -2.14
CA GLU A 256 -0.42 -5.10 -2.38
C GLU A 256 -1.53 -5.78 -1.56
N ALA A 257 -1.63 -7.11 -1.64
CA ALA A 257 -2.64 -7.86 -0.91
C ALA A 257 -2.53 -7.69 0.61
N ALA A 258 -1.31 -7.64 1.16
CA ALA A 258 -1.09 -7.42 2.58
C ALA A 258 -1.53 -6.02 3.03
N VAL A 259 -1.17 -4.98 2.27
CA VAL A 259 -1.56 -3.60 2.57
C VAL A 259 -3.07 -3.41 2.45
N HIS A 260 -3.66 -3.93 1.36
CA HIS A 260 -5.11 -3.93 1.19
C HIS A 260 -5.82 -4.59 2.36
N ALA A 261 -5.35 -5.74 2.85
CA ALA A 261 -6.01 -6.42 3.97
C ALA A 261 -5.99 -5.61 5.28
N VAL A 262 -4.91 -4.84 5.54
CA VAL A 262 -4.86 -3.94 6.70
C VAL A 262 -5.78 -2.75 6.51
N VAL A 263 -5.73 -2.10 5.34
CA VAL A 263 -6.60 -0.96 5.00
C VAL A 263 -8.08 -1.36 5.04
N GLU A 264 -8.40 -2.53 4.48
CA GLU A 264 -9.73 -3.14 4.52
C GLU A 264 -10.21 -3.33 5.95
N ARG A 265 -9.34 -3.84 6.85
CA ARG A 265 -9.68 -3.95 8.27
C ARG A 265 -9.91 -2.58 8.90
N VAL A 266 -9.05 -1.58 8.63
CA VAL A 266 -9.18 -0.23 9.20
C VAL A 266 -10.50 0.42 8.81
N LEU A 267 -10.86 0.37 7.53
CA LEU A 267 -12.04 1.05 7.00
C LEU A 267 -13.33 0.30 7.29
N LEU A 268 -13.30 -1.03 7.31
CA LEU A 268 -14.51 -1.83 7.48
C LEU A 268 -14.80 -2.23 8.91
N GLU A 269 -13.86 -2.17 9.86
CA GLU A 269 -14.17 -2.54 11.25
C GLU A 269 -15.35 -1.73 11.83
N PRO A 270 -15.43 -0.40 11.65
CA PRO A 270 -16.61 0.38 12.06
C PRO A 270 -17.91 -0.09 11.35
N ALA A 271 -17.82 -0.52 10.09
CA ALA A 271 -18.96 -1.05 9.36
C ALA A 271 -19.44 -2.39 9.94
N PHE A 272 -18.51 -3.28 10.29
CA PHE A 272 -18.83 -4.54 10.97
C PHE A 272 -19.41 -4.31 12.37
N GLU A 273 -18.89 -3.36 13.14
CA GLU A 273 -19.45 -2.97 14.44
C GLU A 273 -20.87 -2.40 14.29
N ALA A 274 -21.09 -1.51 13.33
CA ALA A 274 -22.41 -0.96 13.02
C ALA A 274 -23.41 -2.07 12.61
N ALA A 275 -22.97 -3.04 11.78
CA ALA A 275 -23.79 -4.20 11.41
C ALA A 275 -24.18 -5.06 12.62
N ARG A 276 -23.25 -5.25 13.59
CA ARG A 276 -23.54 -5.97 14.85
C ARG A 276 -24.50 -5.20 15.74
N ALA A 277 -24.42 -3.87 15.77
CA ALA A 277 -25.33 -2.99 16.48
C ALA A 277 -26.70 -2.80 15.78
N ALA A 278 -26.91 -3.45 14.62
CA ALA A 278 -28.07 -3.27 13.75
C ALA A 278 -28.26 -1.84 13.20
N ASP A 279 -27.19 -1.03 13.18
CA ASP A 279 -27.13 0.24 12.48
C ASP A 279 -26.68 0.02 11.02
N TYR A 280 -27.65 -0.42 10.20
CA TYR A 280 -27.38 -0.75 8.79
C TYR A 280 -27.14 0.49 7.93
N GLU A 281 -27.60 1.67 8.35
CA GLU A 281 -27.36 2.91 7.60
C GLU A 281 -25.88 3.30 7.68
N THR A 282 -25.32 3.35 8.89
CA THR A 282 -23.89 3.59 9.09
C THR A 282 -23.04 2.50 8.44
N CYS A 283 -23.43 1.23 8.60
CA CYS A 283 -22.73 0.11 7.95
C CYS A 283 -22.67 0.27 6.42
N ARG A 284 -23.79 0.64 5.77
CA ARG A 284 -23.82 0.83 4.31
C ARG A 284 -22.99 2.03 3.89
N THR A 285 -23.07 3.15 4.59
CA THR A 285 -22.30 4.36 4.27
C THR A 285 -20.80 4.05 4.28
N GLN A 286 -20.33 3.35 5.31
CA GLN A 286 -18.92 2.95 5.44
C GLN A 286 -18.51 1.94 4.36
N LEU A 287 -19.37 0.96 4.05
CA LEU A 287 -19.12 -0.02 2.98
C LEU A 287 -19.08 0.66 1.60
N ASP A 288 -20.03 1.54 1.30
CA ASP A 288 -20.08 2.29 0.03
C ASP A 288 -18.87 3.23 -0.11
N GLU A 289 -18.45 3.92 0.96
CA GLU A 289 -17.23 4.74 0.98
C GLU A 289 -16.00 3.90 0.63
N TYR A 290 -15.86 2.72 1.26
CA TYR A 290 -14.77 1.80 0.98
C TYR A 290 -14.80 1.28 -0.48
N LEU A 291 -15.97 0.86 -0.97
CA LEU A 291 -16.13 0.37 -2.36
C LEU A 291 -15.89 1.48 -3.40
N THR A 292 -16.21 2.73 -3.07
CA THR A 292 -15.92 3.90 -3.92
C THR A 292 -14.41 4.13 -4.03
N ARG A 293 -13.68 3.92 -2.94
CA ARG A 293 -12.22 4.07 -2.90
C ARG A 293 -11.49 2.96 -3.65
N TYR A 294 -11.99 1.71 -3.59
CA TYR A 294 -11.34 0.54 -4.19
C TYR A 294 -12.27 -0.24 -5.15
N PRO A 295 -12.70 0.36 -6.27
CA PRO A 295 -13.74 -0.24 -7.14
C PRO A 295 -13.30 -1.51 -7.86
N LEU A 296 -12.00 -1.66 -8.15
CA LEU A 296 -11.47 -2.79 -8.92
C LEU A 296 -11.13 -4.02 -8.06
N LYS A 297 -10.84 -3.81 -6.78
CA LYS A 297 -10.39 -4.85 -5.83
C LYS A 297 -11.11 -4.63 -4.50
N PRO A 298 -12.40 -5.01 -4.37
CA PRO A 298 -13.18 -4.77 -3.16
C PRO A 298 -12.63 -5.52 -1.94
N GLY A 299 -11.77 -6.53 -2.08
CA GLY A 299 -11.28 -7.28 -0.93
C GLY A 299 -12.31 -8.28 -0.40
N ALA A 300 -11.84 -9.23 0.40
CA ALA A 300 -12.64 -10.38 0.82
C ALA A 300 -13.64 -10.05 1.94
N ARG A 301 -13.27 -9.16 2.87
CA ARG A 301 -14.14 -8.74 3.98
C ARG A 301 -15.27 -7.83 3.49
N ALA A 302 -15.01 -6.94 2.53
CA ALA A 302 -16.05 -6.09 1.96
C ALA A 302 -17.12 -6.92 1.24
N VAL A 303 -16.67 -7.91 0.44
CA VAL A 303 -17.56 -8.86 -0.24
C VAL A 303 -18.35 -9.67 0.80
N GLN A 304 -17.68 -10.20 1.83
CA GLN A 304 -18.35 -10.95 2.91
C GLN A 304 -19.39 -10.10 3.64
N LEU A 305 -19.08 -8.84 3.97
CA LEU A 305 -20.01 -7.93 4.64
C LEU A 305 -21.22 -7.64 3.75
N ARG A 306 -20.98 -7.29 2.49
CA ARG A 306 -22.03 -7.02 1.50
C ARG A 306 -22.95 -8.23 1.33
N ASP A 307 -22.38 -9.39 1.08
CA ASP A 307 -23.14 -10.62 0.83
C ASP A 307 -23.90 -11.05 2.09
N GLY A 308 -23.35 -10.81 3.29
CA GLY A 308 -24.03 -11.00 4.55
C GLY A 308 -25.24 -10.08 4.76
N LEU A 309 -25.14 -8.80 4.37
CA LEU A 309 -26.26 -7.85 4.40
C LEU A 309 -27.35 -8.24 3.42
N ILE A 310 -26.96 -8.64 2.19
CA ILE A 310 -27.89 -9.12 1.16
C ILE A 310 -28.63 -10.37 1.65
N ALA A 311 -27.91 -11.39 2.12
CA ALA A 311 -28.52 -12.63 2.60
C ALA A 311 -29.49 -12.38 3.78
N LYS A 312 -29.17 -11.44 4.67
CA LYS A 312 -30.06 -11.07 5.78
C LYS A 312 -31.33 -10.36 5.29
N ALA A 313 -31.21 -9.46 4.31
CA ALA A 313 -32.36 -8.80 3.70
C ALA A 313 -33.25 -9.80 2.95
N GLU A 314 -32.67 -10.73 2.19
CA GLU A 314 -33.39 -11.81 1.49
C GLU A 314 -34.16 -12.70 2.46
N GLN A 315 -33.57 -13.06 3.61
CA GLN A 315 -34.26 -13.83 4.65
C GLN A 315 -35.50 -13.10 5.19
N LEU A 316 -35.43 -11.77 5.37
CA LEU A 316 -36.58 -10.98 5.78
C LEU A 316 -37.65 -10.93 4.68
N VAL A 317 -37.25 -10.82 3.41
CA VAL A 317 -38.17 -10.88 2.26
C VAL A 317 -38.91 -12.21 2.22
N THR A 318 -38.21 -13.35 2.34
CA THR A 318 -38.84 -14.67 2.36
C THR A 318 -39.85 -14.80 3.50
N ARG A 319 -39.52 -14.28 4.69
CA ARG A 319 -40.44 -14.26 5.84
C ARG A 319 -41.64 -13.34 5.63
N ALA A 320 -41.43 -12.18 5.00
CA ALA A 320 -42.49 -11.23 4.67
C ALA A 320 -43.53 -11.87 3.73
N GLN A 321 -43.07 -12.57 2.70
CA GLN A 321 -43.92 -13.29 1.75
C GLN A 321 -44.69 -14.43 2.43
N ALA A 322 -44.02 -15.23 3.27
CA ALA A 322 -44.66 -16.35 3.97
C ALA A 322 -45.75 -15.88 4.96
N ASN A 323 -45.55 -14.74 5.61
CA ASN A 323 -46.46 -14.21 6.63
C ASN A 323 -47.42 -13.14 6.09
N ASN A 324 -47.29 -12.74 4.83
CA ASN A 324 -47.98 -11.60 4.22
C ASN A 324 -47.85 -10.30 5.04
N ASP A 325 -46.66 -10.03 5.60
CA ASP A 325 -46.40 -8.86 6.46
C ASP A 325 -45.51 -7.82 5.75
N PRO A 326 -46.05 -6.66 5.34
CA PRO A 326 -45.29 -5.63 4.65
C PRO A 326 -44.23 -4.95 5.53
N LYS A 327 -44.35 -4.99 6.86
CA LYS A 327 -43.36 -4.37 7.77
C LYS A 327 -42.00 -5.03 7.68
N LEU A 328 -41.97 -6.35 7.43
CA LEU A 328 -40.74 -7.11 7.23
C LEU A 328 -40.01 -6.70 5.94
N LEU A 329 -40.74 -6.25 4.91
CA LEU A 329 -40.14 -5.67 3.71
C LEU A 329 -39.53 -4.29 4.00
N ASP A 330 -40.14 -3.48 4.87
CA ASP A 330 -39.56 -2.20 5.30
C ASP A 330 -38.27 -2.42 6.10
N GLU A 331 -38.22 -3.45 6.94
CA GLU A 331 -36.99 -3.86 7.62
C GLU A 331 -35.93 -4.38 6.64
N ALA A 332 -36.30 -5.19 5.65
CA ALA A 332 -35.38 -5.63 4.60
C ALA A 332 -34.81 -4.44 3.82
N ALA A 333 -35.65 -3.46 3.46
CA ALA A 333 -35.24 -2.23 2.80
C ALA A 333 -34.31 -1.39 3.69
N LYS A 334 -34.53 -1.37 5.00
CA LYS A 334 -33.62 -0.74 5.97
C LYS A 334 -32.26 -1.43 6.07
N ILE A 335 -32.13 -2.71 5.69
CA ILE A 335 -30.83 -3.43 5.68
C ILE A 335 -30.12 -3.24 4.35
N TRP A 336 -30.83 -3.48 3.24
CA TRP A 336 -30.25 -3.38 1.90
C TRP A 336 -31.27 -2.79 0.91
N PRO A 337 -31.31 -1.45 0.75
CA PRO A 337 -32.30 -0.77 -0.10
C PRO A 337 -32.18 -1.14 -1.58
N ARG A 338 -30.98 -1.54 -2.02
CA ARG A 338 -30.69 -1.89 -3.43
C ARG A 338 -31.04 -3.35 -3.77
N LEU A 339 -31.75 -4.06 -2.89
CA LEU A 339 -32.18 -5.43 -3.18
C LEU A 339 -33.20 -5.40 -4.33
N PRO A 340 -33.06 -6.25 -5.36
CA PRO A 340 -33.95 -6.22 -6.51
C PRO A 340 -35.41 -6.48 -6.11
N ASP A 341 -36.32 -5.74 -6.76
CA ASP A 341 -37.78 -5.89 -6.65
C ASP A 341 -38.42 -5.72 -5.26
N LEU A 342 -37.72 -5.12 -4.28
CA LEU A 342 -38.30 -4.82 -2.95
C LEU A 342 -39.59 -4.01 -3.03
N ASP A 343 -39.61 -2.97 -3.85
CA ASP A 343 -40.77 -2.11 -4.01
C ASP A 343 -41.92 -2.82 -4.74
N GLY A 344 -41.62 -3.67 -5.73
CA GLY A 344 -42.61 -4.48 -6.42
C GLY A 344 -43.29 -5.46 -5.47
N MET A 345 -42.50 -6.14 -4.65
CA MET A 345 -43.00 -7.02 -3.58
C MET A 345 -43.84 -6.27 -2.55
N ARG A 346 -43.41 -5.06 -2.13
CA ARG A 346 -44.19 -4.23 -1.20
C ARG A 346 -45.57 -3.90 -1.78
N ARG A 347 -45.62 -3.46 -3.04
CA ARG A 347 -46.89 -3.16 -3.74
C ARG A 347 -47.77 -4.39 -3.87
N GLN A 348 -47.18 -5.55 -4.19
CA GLN A 348 -47.91 -6.81 -4.30
C GLN A 348 -48.57 -7.22 -2.97
N LEU A 349 -47.84 -7.14 -1.85
CA LEU A 349 -48.41 -7.48 -0.54
C LEU A 349 -49.49 -6.48 -0.09
N GLN A 350 -49.33 -5.20 -0.42
CA GLN A 350 -50.30 -4.15 -0.06
C GLN A 350 -51.50 -4.10 -1.03
N ASN A 351 -51.46 -4.85 -2.15
CA ASN A 351 -52.33 -4.66 -3.32
C ASN A 351 -52.39 -3.19 -3.79
N ASP A 352 -51.34 -2.42 -3.51
CA ASP A 352 -51.24 -0.99 -3.81
C ASP A 352 -50.39 -0.80 -5.06
N TYR A 353 -50.99 -1.11 -6.20
CA TYR A 353 -50.45 -0.70 -7.50
C TYR A 353 -51.01 0.68 -7.81
N PRO A 354 -50.23 1.76 -7.66
CA PRO A 354 -50.72 3.08 -8.00
C PRO A 354 -51.10 3.11 -9.48
N VAL A 355 -52.39 3.21 -9.77
CA VAL A 355 -52.89 3.33 -11.13
C VAL A 355 -52.78 4.79 -11.55
N LEU A 356 -51.86 5.09 -12.46
CA LEU A 356 -51.80 6.41 -13.08
C LEU A 356 -52.92 6.52 -14.13
N HIS A 357 -53.95 7.30 -13.81
CA HIS A 357 -55.02 7.63 -14.76
C HIS A 357 -54.60 8.81 -15.64
N CYS A 358 -54.38 8.56 -16.93
CA CYS A 358 -54.07 9.59 -17.92
C CYS A 358 -55.31 9.90 -18.77
N GLY A 359 -55.75 11.16 -18.78
CA GLY A 359 -56.86 11.62 -19.62
C GLY A 359 -56.40 12.02 -21.03
N TYR A 360 -57.04 11.48 -22.07
CA TYR A 360 -56.83 11.86 -23.47
C TYR A 360 -58.16 12.16 -24.15
N ALA A 361 -58.14 13.07 -25.12
CA ALA A 361 -59.32 13.37 -25.95
C ALA A 361 -59.71 12.19 -26.86
N THR A 362 -58.72 11.38 -27.26
CA THR A 362 -58.89 10.18 -28.09
C THR A 362 -57.98 9.06 -27.58
N LEU A 363 -58.44 7.81 -27.66
CA LEU A 363 -57.63 6.64 -27.30
C LEU A 363 -56.54 6.39 -28.36
N PRO A 364 -55.36 5.89 -27.97
CA PRO A 364 -54.36 5.42 -28.91
C PRO A 364 -54.92 4.27 -29.76
N GLN A 365 -54.67 4.34 -31.06
CA GLN A 365 -55.09 3.33 -32.03
C GLN A 365 -53.92 2.44 -32.46
N ASN A 366 -52.68 2.95 -32.37
CA ASN A 366 -51.48 2.26 -32.83
C ASN A 366 -50.48 2.10 -31.69
N PHE A 367 -50.07 0.84 -31.45
CA PHE A 367 -49.09 0.48 -30.41
C PHE A 367 -47.72 0.08 -31.00
N SER A 368 -47.58 0.12 -32.33
CA SER A 368 -46.32 -0.14 -33.02
C SER A 368 -45.48 1.15 -33.09
N PRO A 369 -44.19 1.12 -32.69
CA PRO A 369 -43.30 2.28 -32.82
C PRO A 369 -43.16 2.81 -34.26
N LEU A 370 -43.37 1.97 -35.27
CA LEU A 370 -43.26 2.33 -36.67
C LEU A 370 -44.55 2.95 -37.25
N SER A 371 -45.67 2.81 -36.55
CA SER A 371 -47.00 3.22 -37.02
C SER A 371 -47.59 4.35 -36.19
N ILE A 372 -46.78 5.05 -35.38
CA ILE A 372 -47.23 6.17 -34.55
C ILE A 372 -47.68 7.32 -35.45
N GLN A 373 -48.93 7.75 -35.30
CA GLN A 373 -49.47 8.90 -36.04
C GLN A 373 -50.00 10.01 -35.12
N SER A 374 -50.50 9.64 -33.92
CA SER A 374 -51.08 10.59 -32.97
C SER A 374 -50.21 10.78 -31.72
N LEU A 375 -50.43 11.87 -30.99
CA LEU A 375 -49.77 12.12 -29.70
C LEU A 375 -50.11 11.05 -28.64
N PRO A 376 -51.37 10.58 -28.50
CA PRO A 376 -51.69 9.46 -27.61
C PRO A 376 -50.95 8.17 -27.99
N ASP A 377 -50.83 7.85 -29.29
CA ASP A 377 -50.04 6.68 -29.74
C ASP A 377 -48.58 6.82 -29.31
N ARG A 378 -48.00 8.02 -29.49
CA ARG A 378 -46.60 8.29 -29.11
C ARG A 378 -46.39 8.11 -27.62
N HIS A 379 -47.31 8.62 -26.79
CA HIS A 379 -47.21 8.49 -25.35
C HIS A 379 -47.39 7.02 -24.92
N ALA A 380 -48.39 6.31 -25.44
CA ALA A 380 -48.58 4.89 -25.15
C ALA A 380 -47.34 4.06 -25.53
N VAL A 381 -46.81 4.24 -26.74
CA VAL A 381 -45.59 3.56 -27.20
C VAL A 381 -44.39 3.88 -26.31
N SER A 382 -44.23 5.13 -25.86
CA SER A 382 -43.12 5.49 -24.95
C SER A 382 -43.19 4.82 -23.57
N LEU A 383 -44.37 4.34 -23.15
CA LEU A 383 -44.52 3.60 -21.89
C LEU A 383 -44.23 2.10 -22.05
N MET A 384 -44.38 1.54 -23.26
CA MET A 384 -44.16 0.12 -23.53
C MET A 384 -42.77 -0.19 -24.06
N PHE A 385 -42.10 0.78 -24.69
CA PHE A 385 -40.82 0.59 -25.36
C PHE A 385 -39.81 1.63 -24.87
N GLU A 386 -38.57 1.18 -24.70
CA GLU A 386 -37.44 2.03 -24.33
C GLU A 386 -36.48 2.17 -25.52
N SER A 387 -35.92 3.36 -25.73
CA SER A 387 -34.99 3.62 -26.83
C SER A 387 -33.54 3.29 -26.42
N LEU A 388 -32.64 3.10 -27.39
CA LEU A 388 -31.21 2.97 -27.09
C LEU A 388 -30.62 4.27 -26.54
N VAL A 389 -31.07 5.40 -27.11
CA VAL A 389 -30.70 6.76 -26.72
C VAL A 389 -31.92 7.66 -26.76
N GLN A 390 -31.94 8.70 -25.94
CA GLN A 390 -32.98 9.71 -25.89
C GLN A 390 -32.38 11.07 -26.25
N TRP A 391 -33.09 11.84 -27.08
CA TRP A 391 -32.78 13.25 -27.28
C TRP A 391 -33.28 14.06 -26.08
N VAL A 392 -32.37 14.78 -25.42
CA VAL A 392 -32.66 15.60 -24.24
C VAL A 392 -32.25 17.03 -24.51
N GLU A 393 -33.14 17.97 -24.21
CA GLU A 393 -32.82 19.39 -24.18
C GLU A 393 -32.42 19.75 -22.74
N ASP A 394 -31.13 20.02 -22.53
CA ASP A 394 -30.57 20.41 -21.25
C ASP A 394 -30.26 21.92 -21.28
N GLU A 395 -30.75 22.68 -20.30
CA GLU A 395 -30.57 24.13 -20.23
C GLU A 395 -29.08 24.56 -20.14
N ARG A 396 -28.22 23.72 -19.57
CA ARG A 396 -26.79 24.02 -19.38
C ARG A 396 -25.93 23.49 -20.51
N LEU A 397 -26.21 22.27 -20.97
CA LEU A 397 -25.39 21.57 -21.96
C LEU A 397 -25.91 21.72 -23.40
N GLY A 398 -27.11 22.26 -23.54
CA GLY A 398 -27.82 22.29 -24.81
C GLY A 398 -28.34 20.90 -25.22
N PRO A 399 -28.92 20.81 -26.42
CA PRO A 399 -29.49 19.58 -26.94
C PRO A 399 -28.44 18.48 -27.14
N HIS A 400 -28.65 17.30 -26.56
CA HIS A 400 -27.75 16.16 -26.70
C HIS A 400 -28.46 14.81 -26.55
N TYR A 401 -27.77 13.73 -26.94
CA TYR A 401 -28.26 12.37 -26.71
C TYR A 401 -27.82 11.86 -25.33
N SER A 402 -28.79 11.42 -24.53
CA SER A 402 -28.56 10.65 -23.30
C SER A 402 -28.71 9.15 -23.58
N SER A 403 -27.91 8.33 -22.90
CA SER A 403 -28.02 6.87 -22.95
C SER A 403 -29.25 6.40 -22.16
N GLN A 404 -30.03 5.50 -22.74
CA GLN A 404 -31.16 4.80 -22.10
C GLN A 404 -30.79 3.31 -22.01
N LEU A 405 -31.32 2.46 -22.90
CA LEU A 405 -30.93 1.04 -22.97
C LEU A 405 -29.48 0.80 -23.42
N ALA A 406 -28.77 1.80 -23.97
CA ALA A 406 -27.36 1.64 -24.29
C ALA A 406 -26.50 1.84 -23.03
N ALA A 407 -25.53 0.95 -22.80
CA ALA A 407 -24.56 1.05 -21.70
C ALA A 407 -23.67 2.28 -21.80
N ALA A 408 -23.52 2.86 -22.99
CA ALA A 408 -22.72 4.04 -23.24
C ALA A 408 -23.27 4.85 -24.43
N ARG A 409 -22.76 6.07 -24.60
CA ARG A 409 -23.04 6.89 -25.79
C ARG A 409 -22.61 6.15 -27.06
N PRO A 410 -23.36 6.30 -28.18
CA PRO A 410 -23.02 5.62 -29.42
C PRO A 410 -21.69 6.09 -29.97
N GLY A 411 -20.75 5.16 -30.10
CA GLY A 411 -19.43 5.48 -30.63
C GLY A 411 -19.42 5.48 -32.16
N PRO A 412 -18.61 6.34 -32.80
CA PRO A 412 -18.57 6.46 -34.26
C PRO A 412 -17.92 5.22 -34.90
N THR A 413 -18.39 4.83 -36.08
CA THR A 413 -17.74 3.87 -36.98
C THR A 413 -17.64 4.46 -38.39
N ALA A 414 -16.85 3.87 -39.27
CA ALA A 414 -16.58 4.42 -40.62
C ALA A 414 -17.85 4.65 -41.47
N ARG A 415 -18.95 3.93 -41.19
CA ARG A 415 -20.23 4.06 -41.90
C ARG A 415 -21.45 4.03 -40.97
N GLY A 416 -21.29 4.39 -39.69
CA GLY A 416 -22.41 4.34 -38.76
C GLY A 416 -22.03 4.61 -37.31
N ARG A 417 -22.80 3.99 -36.41
CA ARG A 417 -22.61 4.07 -34.96
C ARG A 417 -22.69 2.67 -34.36
N HIS A 418 -21.87 2.41 -33.35
CA HIS A 418 -21.98 1.21 -32.54
C HIS A 418 -22.62 1.56 -31.20
N PHE A 419 -23.52 0.70 -30.73
CA PHE A 419 -24.14 0.79 -29.41
C PHE A 419 -23.71 -0.41 -28.60
N GLN A 420 -23.24 -0.17 -27.39
CA GLN A 420 -23.00 -1.24 -26.43
C GLN A 420 -24.28 -1.40 -25.60
N LEU A 421 -24.83 -2.61 -25.55
CA LEU A 421 -25.98 -2.91 -24.68
C LEU A 421 -25.47 -3.41 -23.32
N PRO A 422 -26.14 -3.08 -22.21
CA PRO A 422 -25.84 -3.68 -20.92
C PRO A 422 -26.11 -5.18 -21.00
N ARG A 423 -25.38 -5.95 -20.19
CA ARG A 423 -25.72 -7.37 -20.01
C ARG A 423 -27.02 -7.43 -19.21
N CYS A 424 -28.13 -7.63 -19.89
CA CYS A 424 -29.40 -7.93 -19.22
C CYS A 424 -29.29 -9.33 -18.61
N VAL A 425 -29.49 -9.42 -17.29
CA VAL A 425 -29.73 -10.67 -16.59
C VAL A 425 -31.23 -10.66 -16.32
N TRP A 426 -31.97 -11.50 -17.04
CA TRP A 426 -33.42 -11.63 -16.92
C TRP A 426 -33.79 -12.71 -15.93
#